data_AF-A0A934TQH8-F1
#
_entry.id   AF-A0A934TQH8-F1
#
_cell.length_a   1.000
_cell.length_b   1.000
_cell.length_c   1.000
_cell.angle_alpha   90.00
_cell.angle_beta   90.00
_cell.angle_gamma   90.00
#
_symmetry.space_group_name_H-M   'P 1'
#
loop_
_entity.id
_entity.type
_entity.pdbx_description
1 polymer ?
#
loop_
_entity_poly.entity_id
_entity_poly.type
_entity_poly.pdbx_seq_one_letter_code
_entity_poly.pdbx_strand_id
1 'polypeptide(L)'
;MHVDLTGLSALGGAGSAFIAAISYWWKTAHERRRATRTALFYLLELHHVLSRVRSASSWLKSNLGPSLKGSLHSRGIELNEEEFAASLSEAIPAFEQFGRLQIENSVAGISEGLSRSLVDLAKEDPLLAFRLRGRDQLLLMPQQLNDFVSRRAAEASAPSSDSSNWSGPEEFFSNVSLEELENAIRATASRCDLSTRIRTRALLRSAAEQLGGIDAVAKRVTDEFAASVAAKKV
;
A
#
# COMPACT_ATOMS: atom_id res chain seq x y z
N MET A 1 -24.61 -67.75 -6.31
CA MET A 1 -24.59 -66.40 -5.71
C MET A 1 -24.96 -65.40 -6.80
N HIS A 2 -26.23 -65.04 -6.90
CA HIS A 2 -26.67 -63.92 -7.74
C HIS A 2 -26.33 -62.64 -6.99
N VAL A 3 -25.33 -61.90 -7.46
CA VAL A 3 -25.10 -60.53 -7.00
C VAL A 3 -26.13 -59.68 -7.72
N ASP A 4 -27.09 -59.09 -6.97
CA ASP A 4 -28.11 -58.22 -7.52
C ASP A 4 -27.46 -56.99 -8.17
N LEU A 5 -27.36 -57.04 -9.50
CA LEU A 5 -26.77 -56.01 -10.35
C LEU A 5 -27.45 -54.64 -10.15
N THR A 6 -28.72 -54.65 -9.73
CA THR A 6 -29.56 -53.48 -9.41
C THR A 6 -29.12 -52.78 -8.13
N GLY A 7 -28.64 -53.50 -7.12
CA GLY A 7 -28.11 -52.91 -5.89
C GLY A 7 -26.76 -52.22 -6.11
N LEU A 8 -25.91 -52.82 -6.96
CA LEU A 8 -24.59 -52.28 -7.29
C LEU A 8 -24.67 -51.00 -8.16
N SER A 9 -25.63 -50.95 -9.08
CA SER A 9 -25.85 -49.79 -9.95
C SER A 9 -26.54 -48.63 -9.22
N ALA A 10 -27.43 -48.90 -8.26
CA ALA A 10 -28.00 -47.88 -7.38
C ALA A 10 -26.96 -47.26 -6.42
N LEU A 11 -26.06 -48.08 -5.86
CA LEU A 11 -24.93 -47.60 -5.04
C LEU A 11 -23.91 -46.79 -5.86
N GLY A 12 -23.63 -47.21 -7.11
CA GLY A 12 -22.77 -46.45 -8.04
C GLY A 12 -23.37 -45.11 -8.48
N GLY A 13 -24.69 -45.06 -8.71
CA GLY A 13 -25.41 -43.83 -9.02
C GLY A 13 -25.45 -42.84 -7.85
N ALA A 14 -25.72 -43.32 -6.63
CA ALA A 14 -25.73 -42.49 -5.43
C ALA A 14 -24.33 -41.95 -5.05
N GLY A 15 -23.29 -42.78 -5.20
CA GLY A 15 -21.90 -42.38 -4.93
C GLY A 15 -21.39 -41.32 -5.91
N SER A 16 -21.71 -41.44 -7.19
CA SER A 16 -21.32 -40.45 -8.20
C SER A 16 -22.03 -39.10 -8.03
N ALA A 17 -23.32 -39.11 -7.65
CA ALA A 17 -24.06 -37.89 -7.30
C ALA A 17 -23.49 -37.20 -6.04
N PHE A 18 -23.08 -37.97 -5.03
CA PHE A 18 -22.46 -37.43 -3.81
C PHE A 18 -21.09 -36.78 -4.09
N ILE A 19 -20.24 -37.43 -4.89
CA ILE A 19 -18.94 -36.87 -5.31
C ILE A 19 -19.14 -35.60 -6.14
N ALA A 20 -20.14 -35.58 -7.04
CA ALA A 20 -20.48 -34.39 -7.81
C ALA A 20 -20.96 -33.24 -6.92
N ALA A 21 -21.79 -33.52 -5.91
CA ALA A 21 -22.26 -32.53 -4.94
C ALA A 21 -21.11 -31.95 -4.10
N ILE A 22 -20.19 -32.78 -3.61
CA ILE A 22 -19.00 -32.32 -2.89
C ILE A 22 -18.09 -31.48 -3.79
N SER A 23 -17.86 -31.94 -5.02
CA SER A 23 -17.03 -31.22 -5.99
C SER A 23 -17.63 -29.85 -6.34
N TYR A 24 -18.94 -29.79 -6.53
CA TYR A 24 -19.67 -28.54 -6.77
C TYR A 24 -19.64 -27.61 -5.56
N TRP A 25 -19.80 -28.16 -4.34
CA TRP A 25 -19.68 -27.42 -3.10
C TRP A 25 -18.28 -26.84 -2.89
N TRP A 26 -17.23 -27.61 -3.19
CA TRP A 26 -15.85 -27.13 -3.17
C TRP A 26 -15.59 -26.06 -4.22
N LYS A 27 -16.11 -26.23 -5.44
CA LYS A 27 -15.98 -25.22 -6.50
C LYS A 27 -16.63 -23.90 -6.10
N THR A 28 -17.87 -23.94 -5.61
CA THR A 28 -18.59 -22.74 -5.14
C THR A 28 -17.92 -22.10 -3.91
N ALA A 29 -17.41 -22.91 -2.98
CA ALA A 29 -16.61 -22.40 -1.86
C ALA A 29 -15.30 -21.74 -2.31
N HIS A 30 -14.65 -22.27 -3.36
CA HIS A 30 -13.45 -21.69 -3.94
C HIS A 30 -13.76 -20.35 -4.64
N GLU A 31 -14.84 -20.29 -5.42
CA GLU A 31 -15.28 -19.07 -6.12
C GLU A 31 -15.63 -17.95 -5.13
N ARG A 32 -16.37 -18.26 -4.06
CA ARG A 32 -16.64 -17.32 -2.94
C ARG A 32 -15.39 -16.73 -2.31
N ARG A 33 -14.39 -17.60 -2.08
CA ARG A 33 -13.11 -17.18 -1.51
C ARG A 33 -12.29 -16.35 -2.48
N ARG A 34 -12.47 -16.51 -3.79
CA ARG A 34 -11.76 -15.73 -4.81
C ARG A 34 -12.10 -14.24 -4.69
N ALA A 35 -13.38 -13.88 -4.66
CA ALA A 35 -13.80 -12.49 -4.52
C ALA A 35 -13.28 -11.85 -3.22
N THR A 36 -13.36 -12.60 -2.11
CA THR A 36 -12.83 -12.17 -0.80
C THR A 36 -11.31 -11.96 -0.83
N ARG A 37 -10.56 -12.83 -1.50
CA ARG A 37 -9.10 -12.70 -1.67
C ARG A 37 -8.73 -11.51 -2.55
N THR A 38 -9.50 -11.22 -3.60
CA THR A 38 -9.28 -10.04 -4.45
C THR A 38 -9.49 -8.76 -3.65
N ALA A 39 -10.55 -8.66 -2.86
CA ALA A 39 -10.76 -7.51 -1.97
C ALA A 39 -9.64 -7.39 -0.92
N LEU A 40 -9.22 -8.51 -0.33
CA LEU A 40 -8.08 -8.55 0.61
C LEU A 40 -6.78 -8.07 -0.04
N PHE A 41 -6.54 -8.44 -1.29
CA PHE A 41 -5.35 -8.03 -2.04
C PHE A 41 -5.28 -6.49 -2.16
N TYR A 42 -6.35 -5.85 -2.63
CA TYR A 42 -6.36 -4.39 -2.76
C TYR A 42 -6.29 -3.66 -1.41
N LEU A 43 -6.89 -4.20 -0.35
CA LEU A 43 -6.73 -3.66 1.01
C LEU A 43 -5.27 -3.75 1.48
N LEU A 44 -4.57 -4.84 1.15
CA LEU A 44 -3.15 -5.01 1.48
C LEU A 44 -2.25 -4.09 0.64
N GLU A 45 -2.56 -3.88 -0.64
CA GLU A 45 -1.85 -2.90 -1.48
C GLU A 45 -2.00 -1.48 -0.93
N LEU A 46 -3.23 -1.10 -0.54
CA LEU A 46 -3.49 0.19 0.07
C LEU A 46 -2.69 0.37 1.36
N HIS A 47 -2.66 -0.66 2.22
CA HIS A 47 -1.86 -0.66 3.44
C HIS A 47 -0.36 -0.52 3.13
N HIS A 48 0.15 -1.23 2.13
CA HIS A 48 1.55 -1.18 1.73
C HIS A 48 1.98 0.21 1.23
N VAL A 49 1.13 0.84 0.41
CA VAL A 49 1.38 2.21 -0.04
C VAL A 49 1.37 3.16 1.15
N LEU A 50 0.36 3.10 2.01
CA LEU A 50 0.25 3.94 3.21
C LEU A 50 1.45 3.78 4.16
N SER A 51 1.86 2.54 4.44
CA SER A 51 3.01 2.27 5.30
C SER A 51 4.30 2.81 4.68
N ARG A 52 4.46 2.74 3.35
CA ARG A 52 5.61 3.33 2.65
C ARG A 52 5.61 4.84 2.72
N VAL A 53 4.47 5.51 2.49
CA VAL A 53 4.37 6.97 2.59
C VAL A 53 4.68 7.45 4.00
N ARG A 54 4.16 6.75 5.03
CA ARG A 54 4.42 7.06 6.44
C ARG A 54 5.90 6.89 6.78
N SER A 55 6.48 5.78 6.35
CA SER A 55 7.88 5.47 6.60
C SER A 55 8.81 6.46 5.88
N ALA A 56 8.53 6.78 4.62
CA ALA A 56 9.30 7.76 3.85
C ALA A 56 9.24 9.15 4.50
N SER A 57 8.06 9.56 5.00
CA SER A 57 7.91 10.79 5.77
C SER A 57 8.78 10.81 7.03
N SER A 58 8.73 9.74 7.82
CA SER A 58 9.54 9.64 9.05
C SER A 58 11.04 9.64 8.76
N TRP A 59 11.45 9.00 7.66
CA TRP A 59 12.83 8.96 7.21
C TRP A 59 13.30 10.35 6.76
N LEU A 60 12.48 11.08 5.98
CA LEU A 60 12.80 12.44 5.52
C LEU A 60 13.04 13.38 6.71
N LYS A 61 12.23 13.31 7.77
CA LYS A 61 12.43 14.11 9.00
C LYS A 61 13.77 13.86 9.66
N SER A 62 14.15 12.60 9.77
CA SER A 62 15.21 12.15 10.69
C SER A 62 16.56 11.99 10.00
N ASN A 63 16.57 11.61 8.72
CA ASN A 63 17.78 11.15 8.02
C ASN A 63 18.16 11.99 6.80
N LEU A 64 17.28 12.82 6.25
CA LEU A 64 17.60 13.58 5.04
C LEU A 64 18.79 14.52 5.26
N GLY A 65 18.77 15.33 6.32
CA GLY A 65 19.86 16.25 6.66
C GLY A 65 21.19 15.53 6.88
N PRO A 66 21.27 14.54 7.79
CA PRO A 66 22.49 13.76 8.00
C PRO A 66 22.99 13.06 6.71
N SER A 67 22.09 12.48 5.92
CA SER A 67 22.45 11.78 4.68
C SER A 67 22.98 12.74 3.62
N LEU A 68 22.32 13.89 3.43
CA LEU A 68 22.76 14.90 2.48
C LEU A 68 24.11 15.50 2.88
N LYS A 69 24.30 15.80 4.17
CA LYS A 69 25.57 16.27 4.72
C LYS A 69 26.69 15.25 4.50
N GLY A 70 26.39 13.96 4.71
CA GLY A 70 27.31 12.86 4.43
C GLY A 70 27.71 12.75 2.95
N SER A 71 26.74 12.80 2.02
CA SER A 71 27.02 12.76 0.58
C SER A 71 27.82 13.98 0.10
N LEU A 72 27.52 15.19 0.60
CA LEU A 72 28.28 16.40 0.27
C LEU A 72 29.72 16.33 0.79
N HIS A 73 29.91 15.93 2.04
CA HIS A 73 31.23 15.75 2.64
C HIS A 73 32.05 14.67 1.90
N SER A 74 31.43 13.56 1.50
CA SER A 74 32.11 12.50 0.73
C SER A 74 32.65 12.97 -0.62
N ARG A 75 32.11 14.07 -1.16
CA ARG A 75 32.52 14.72 -2.40
C ARG A 75 33.45 15.91 -2.17
N GLY A 76 33.91 16.13 -0.94
CA GLY A 76 34.79 17.25 -0.58
C GLY A 76 34.10 18.61 -0.54
N ILE A 77 32.76 18.64 -0.46
CA ILE A 77 31.99 19.88 -0.39
C ILE A 77 31.69 20.20 1.06
N GLU A 78 32.36 21.20 1.60
CA GLU A 78 32.05 21.79 2.90
C GLU A 78 31.13 23.01 2.69
N LEU A 79 29.95 22.96 3.30
CA LEU A 79 28.99 24.08 3.32
C LEU A 79 28.94 24.64 4.73
N ASN A 80 28.85 25.97 4.85
CA ASN A 80 28.46 26.60 6.11
C ASN A 80 26.97 26.30 6.43
N GLU A 81 26.51 26.61 7.64
CA GLU A 81 25.12 26.29 8.04
C GLU A 81 24.06 26.93 7.14
N GLU A 82 24.28 28.15 6.66
CA GLU A 82 23.34 28.87 5.79
C GLU A 82 23.28 28.25 4.37
N GLU A 83 24.42 27.92 3.77
CA GLU A 83 24.52 27.23 2.47
C GLU A 83 23.95 25.82 2.55
N PHE A 84 24.14 25.13 3.68
CA PHE A 84 23.56 23.82 3.91
C PHE A 84 22.04 23.88 4.06
N ALA A 85 21.52 24.86 4.80
CA ALA A 85 20.07 25.09 4.93
C ALA A 85 19.44 25.40 3.57
N ALA A 86 20.08 26.25 2.76
CA ALA A 86 19.65 26.53 1.38
C ALA A 86 19.65 25.27 0.51
N SER A 87 20.74 24.49 0.55
CA SER A 87 20.84 23.23 -0.20
C SER A 87 19.81 22.18 0.24
N LEU A 88 19.51 22.12 1.54
CA LEU A 88 18.48 21.24 2.08
C LEU A 88 17.08 21.67 1.60
N SER A 89 16.81 22.97 1.57
CA SER A 89 15.56 23.53 1.05
C SER A 89 15.35 23.27 -0.44
N GLU A 90 16.44 23.23 -1.23
CA GLU A 90 16.40 22.81 -2.65
C GLU A 90 16.25 21.28 -2.83
N ALA A 91 16.75 20.47 -1.90
CA ALA A 91 16.68 19.01 -1.98
C ALA A 91 15.28 18.47 -1.67
N ILE A 92 14.58 19.08 -0.71
CA ILE A 92 13.26 18.63 -0.25
C ILE A 92 12.25 18.49 -1.42
N PRO A 93 12.07 19.48 -2.31
CA PRO A 93 11.17 19.36 -3.46
C PRO A 93 11.51 18.21 -4.41
N ALA A 94 12.80 17.93 -4.64
CA ALA A 94 13.24 16.84 -5.51
C ALA A 94 12.89 15.46 -4.91
N PHE A 95 13.06 15.31 -3.60
CA PHE A 95 12.62 14.12 -2.86
C PHE A 95 11.10 13.95 -2.90
N GLU A 96 10.35 15.05 -2.80
CA GLU A 96 8.89 15.03 -2.88
C GLU A 96 8.39 14.61 -4.26
N GLN A 97 8.99 15.13 -5.33
CA GLN A 97 8.63 14.77 -6.70
C GLN A 97 8.88 13.28 -6.98
N PHE A 98 9.98 12.73 -6.48
CA PHE A 98 10.29 11.30 -6.63
C PHE A 98 9.32 10.41 -5.84
N GLY A 99 9.04 10.79 -4.58
CA GLY A 99 8.06 10.09 -3.74
C GLY A 99 6.66 10.08 -4.39
N ARG A 100 6.25 11.23 -4.93
CA ARG A 100 4.99 11.40 -5.67
C ARG A 100 4.87 10.44 -6.86
N LEU A 101 5.88 10.37 -7.73
CA LEU A 101 5.81 9.52 -8.94
C LEU A 101 5.64 8.03 -8.59
N GLN A 102 6.19 7.57 -7.47
CA GLN A 102 5.97 6.20 -7.01
C GLN A 102 4.56 5.98 -6.45
N ILE A 103 4.03 6.97 -5.73
CA ILE A 103 2.71 6.90 -5.11
C ILE A 103 1.61 6.96 -6.17
N GLU A 104 1.66 7.94 -7.08
CA GLU A 104 0.66 8.19 -8.12
C GLU A 104 0.44 6.94 -9.00
N ASN A 105 1.53 6.30 -9.43
CA ASN A 105 1.49 5.04 -10.19
C ASN A 105 0.86 3.88 -9.42
N SER A 106 1.01 3.85 -8.09
CA SER A 106 0.48 2.77 -7.25
C SER A 106 -1.02 2.98 -6.95
N VAL A 107 -1.47 4.21 -6.83
CA VAL A 107 -2.79 4.55 -6.26
C VAL A 107 -3.93 4.47 -7.25
N ALA A 108 -3.67 4.88 -8.50
CA ALA A 108 -4.67 4.84 -9.56
C ALA A 108 -5.22 3.43 -9.78
N GLY A 109 -4.35 2.41 -9.73
CA GLY A 109 -4.75 1.00 -9.87
C GLY A 109 -5.50 0.44 -8.65
N ILE A 110 -5.16 0.91 -7.45
CA ILE A 110 -5.74 0.42 -6.19
C ILE A 110 -7.20 0.84 -6.04
N SER A 111 -7.53 2.10 -6.34
CA SER A 111 -8.90 2.64 -6.16
C SER A 111 -9.92 1.92 -7.04
N GLU A 112 -9.63 1.84 -8.34
CA GLU A 112 -10.52 1.18 -9.30
C GLU A 112 -10.60 -0.33 -9.04
N GLY A 113 -9.46 -0.96 -8.72
CA GLY A 113 -9.39 -2.36 -8.36
C GLY A 113 -10.20 -2.69 -7.11
N LEU A 114 -10.07 -1.89 -6.05
CA LEU A 114 -10.82 -2.06 -4.81
C LEU A 114 -12.32 -1.93 -5.05
N SER A 115 -12.76 -0.89 -5.76
CA SER A 115 -14.18 -0.67 -6.09
C SER A 115 -14.78 -1.86 -6.85
N ARG A 116 -14.11 -2.32 -7.90
CA ARG A 116 -14.54 -3.51 -8.67
C ARG A 116 -14.59 -4.76 -7.79
N SER A 117 -13.58 -4.97 -6.95
CA SER A 117 -13.52 -6.13 -6.06
C SER A 117 -14.64 -6.13 -5.02
N LEU A 118 -15.10 -4.97 -4.55
CA LEU A 118 -16.22 -4.86 -3.62
C LEU A 118 -17.56 -5.14 -4.29
N VAL A 119 -17.73 -4.78 -5.56
CA VAL A 119 -18.91 -5.14 -6.36
C VAL A 119 -19.00 -6.66 -6.52
N ASP A 120 -17.87 -7.30 -6.83
CA ASP A 120 -17.82 -8.76 -6.95
C ASP A 120 -17.99 -9.44 -5.58
N LEU A 121 -17.41 -8.88 -4.52
CA LEU A 121 -17.61 -9.36 -3.16
C LEU A 121 -19.07 -9.22 -2.72
N ALA A 122 -19.78 -8.18 -3.14
CA ALA A 122 -21.18 -7.97 -2.78
C ALA A 122 -22.11 -9.07 -3.34
N LYS A 123 -21.72 -9.73 -4.44
CA LYS A 123 -22.46 -10.86 -5.01
C LYS A 123 -22.33 -12.13 -4.15
N GLU A 124 -21.22 -12.28 -3.44
CA GLU A 124 -20.88 -13.50 -2.68
C GLU A 124 -21.06 -13.34 -1.16
N ASP A 125 -20.66 -12.20 -0.59
CA ASP A 125 -20.79 -11.82 0.81
C ASP A 125 -21.22 -10.33 0.92
N PRO A 126 -22.54 -10.05 0.77
CA PRO A 126 -23.06 -8.68 0.78
C PRO A 126 -22.86 -7.98 2.12
N LEU A 127 -22.81 -8.72 3.24
CA LEU A 127 -22.59 -8.14 4.56
C LEU A 127 -21.14 -7.67 4.73
N LEU A 128 -20.17 -8.45 4.28
CA LEU A 128 -18.77 -8.04 4.29
C LEU A 128 -18.55 -6.88 3.33
N ALA A 129 -19.10 -6.94 2.12
CA ALA A 129 -19.02 -5.85 1.16
C ALA A 129 -19.65 -4.55 1.72
N PHE A 130 -20.82 -4.64 2.37
CA PHE A 130 -21.45 -3.50 3.03
C PHE A 130 -20.59 -2.94 4.17
N ARG A 131 -19.97 -3.79 4.99
CA ARG A 131 -19.07 -3.35 6.07
C ARG A 131 -17.80 -2.68 5.54
N LEU A 132 -17.26 -3.15 4.43
CA LEU A 132 -16.09 -2.54 3.78
C LEU A 132 -16.45 -1.25 3.06
N ARG A 133 -17.62 -1.21 2.41
CA ARG A 133 -18.14 -0.03 1.70
C ARG A 133 -18.58 1.07 2.67
N GLY A 134 -19.33 0.73 3.72
CA GLY A 134 -19.79 1.65 4.76
C GLY A 134 -18.68 2.21 5.65
N ARG A 135 -17.43 1.76 5.45
CA ARG A 135 -16.23 2.48 5.88
C ARG A 135 -15.82 3.41 4.75
N ASP A 136 -16.64 4.42 4.49
CA ASP A 136 -16.47 5.35 3.36
C ASP A 136 -15.05 5.96 3.33
N GLN A 137 -14.42 6.14 4.50
CA GLN A 137 -13.04 6.58 4.60
C GLN A 137 -12.05 5.68 3.84
N LEU A 138 -12.23 4.36 3.82
CA LEU A 138 -11.33 3.44 3.11
C LEU A 138 -11.41 3.57 1.59
N LEU A 139 -12.59 3.95 1.06
CA LEU A 139 -12.79 4.20 -0.37
C LEU A 139 -12.27 5.58 -0.77
N LEU A 140 -12.32 6.54 0.15
CA LEU A 140 -11.78 7.87 -0.05
C LEU A 140 -10.26 7.91 0.13
N MET A 141 -9.65 6.98 0.88
CA MET A 141 -8.20 6.95 1.14
C MET A 141 -7.33 7.04 -0.13
N PRO A 142 -7.57 6.25 -1.20
CA PRO A 142 -6.83 6.40 -2.45
C PRO A 142 -7.00 7.79 -3.08
N GLN A 143 -8.21 8.35 -3.06
CA GLN A 143 -8.49 9.68 -3.61
C GLN A 143 -7.82 10.78 -2.77
N GLN A 144 -7.93 10.70 -1.44
CA GLN A 144 -7.27 11.62 -0.52
C GLN A 144 -5.75 11.58 -0.67
N LEU A 145 -5.17 10.39 -0.89
CA LEU A 145 -3.74 10.24 -1.13
C LEU A 145 -3.34 10.85 -2.47
N ASN A 146 -4.15 10.67 -3.51
CA ASN A 146 -3.95 11.30 -4.82
C ASN A 146 -4.08 12.82 -4.75
N ASP A 147 -5.08 13.34 -4.02
CA ASP A 147 -5.29 14.76 -3.80
C ASP A 147 -4.14 15.37 -3.01
N PHE A 148 -3.66 14.69 -1.96
CA PHE A 148 -2.49 15.09 -1.20
C PHE A 148 -1.25 15.20 -2.11
N VAL A 149 -1.00 14.19 -2.93
CA VAL A 149 0.10 14.17 -3.90
C VAL A 149 -0.04 15.29 -4.93
N SER A 150 -1.25 15.54 -5.42
CA SER A 150 -1.54 16.57 -6.43
C SER A 150 -1.40 17.99 -5.88
N ARG A 151 -1.84 18.25 -4.65
CA ARG A 151 -1.65 19.53 -3.97
C ARG A 151 -0.17 19.83 -3.77
N ARG A 152 0.60 18.84 -3.30
CA ARG A 152 2.06 18.96 -3.16
C ARG A 152 2.76 19.21 -4.49
N ALA A 153 2.29 18.60 -5.59
CA ALA A 153 2.80 18.88 -6.92
C ALA A 153 2.60 20.35 -7.33
N ALA A 154 1.45 20.92 -7.02
CA ALA A 154 1.13 22.32 -7.32
C ALA A 154 1.96 23.29 -6.45
N GLU A 155 2.15 22.99 -5.17
CA GLU A 155 2.94 23.79 -4.23
C GLU A 155 4.43 23.80 -4.57
N ALA A 156 4.99 22.66 -4.99
CA ALA A 156 6.39 22.56 -5.43
C ALA A 156 6.68 23.35 -6.73
N SER A 157 5.64 23.66 -7.51
CA SER A 157 5.75 24.40 -8.78
C SER A 157 5.58 25.92 -8.59
N ALA A 158 5.23 26.39 -7.40
CA ALA A 158 4.96 27.79 -7.11
C ALA A 158 6.26 28.53 -6.69
N PRO A 159 6.56 29.71 -7.26
CA PRO A 159 7.84 30.41 -7.07
C PRO A 159 8.04 31.05 -5.68
N SER A 160 7.10 30.89 -4.74
CA SER A 160 7.15 31.50 -3.41
C SER A 160 6.73 30.54 -2.29
N SER A 161 6.83 29.22 -2.50
CA SER A 161 6.48 28.28 -1.43
C SER A 161 7.51 28.39 -0.31
N ASP A 162 7.04 28.92 0.81
CA ASP A 162 7.80 29.04 2.06
C ASP A 162 8.12 27.61 2.54
N SER A 163 9.26 27.09 2.09
CA SER A 163 9.75 25.72 2.37
C SER A 163 9.91 25.43 3.87
N SER A 164 9.81 26.47 4.70
CA SER A 164 9.81 26.42 6.16
C SER A 164 8.51 25.83 6.74
N ASN A 165 7.39 25.89 6.02
CA ASN A 165 6.10 25.43 6.53
C ASN A 165 5.82 23.99 6.12
N TRP A 166 6.69 23.11 6.59
CA TRP A 166 6.54 21.68 6.40
C TRP A 166 5.42 21.14 7.30
N SER A 167 4.15 21.33 6.90
CA SER A 167 3.07 20.48 7.40
C SER A 167 3.29 19.09 6.81
N GLY A 168 3.96 18.23 7.58
CA GLY A 168 4.30 16.90 7.13
C GLY A 168 3.04 16.12 6.70
N PRO A 169 3.21 14.95 6.06
CA PRO A 169 2.15 13.97 5.81
C PRO A 169 1.33 13.59 7.06
N GLU A 170 1.72 14.04 8.24
CA GLU A 170 1.01 13.90 9.52
C GLU A 170 -0.43 14.42 9.47
N GLU A 171 -0.74 15.51 8.74
CA GLU A 171 -2.15 15.93 8.56
C GLU A 171 -2.95 14.94 7.71
N PHE A 172 -2.30 14.28 6.76
CA PHE A 172 -2.94 13.22 5.99
C PHE A 172 -3.13 11.96 6.86
N PHE A 173 -2.09 11.56 7.60
CA PHE A 173 -2.14 10.38 8.49
C PHE A 173 -2.98 10.57 9.75
N SER A 174 -3.20 11.80 10.20
CA SER A 174 -4.11 12.08 11.32
C SER A 174 -5.57 11.91 10.92
N ASN A 175 -5.90 12.15 9.65
CA ASN A 175 -7.23 11.97 9.08
C ASN A 175 -7.49 10.55 8.54
N VAL A 176 -6.44 9.75 8.35
CA VAL A 176 -6.49 8.39 7.80
C VAL A 176 -6.26 7.38 8.92
N SER A 177 -7.34 6.72 9.36
CA SER A 177 -7.31 5.71 10.41
C SER A 177 -6.68 4.39 9.90
N LEU A 178 -5.35 4.31 9.95
CA LEU A 178 -4.60 3.09 9.59
C LEU A 178 -5.10 1.86 10.37
N GLU A 179 -5.58 2.09 11.60
CA GLU A 179 -6.25 1.08 12.41
C GLU A 179 -7.55 0.54 11.80
N GLU A 180 -8.38 1.39 11.17
CA GLU A 180 -9.60 0.93 10.48
C GLU A 180 -9.26 0.08 9.25
N LEU A 181 -8.21 0.46 8.51
CA LEU A 181 -7.71 -0.32 7.39
C LEU A 181 -7.18 -1.68 7.85
N GLU A 182 -6.37 -1.73 8.90
CA GLU A 182 -5.91 -3.00 9.49
C GLU A 182 -7.08 -3.87 9.98
N ASN A 183 -8.07 -3.25 10.62
CA ASN A 183 -9.27 -3.95 11.07
C ASN A 183 -10.10 -4.48 9.89
N ALA A 184 -10.16 -3.75 8.77
CA ALA A 184 -10.79 -4.21 7.53
C ALA A 184 -10.02 -5.42 6.96
N ILE A 185 -8.70 -5.32 6.87
CA ILE A 185 -7.82 -6.41 6.42
C ILE A 185 -8.02 -7.66 7.28
N ARG A 186 -8.03 -7.53 8.61
CA ARG A 186 -8.26 -8.66 9.53
C ARG A 186 -9.65 -9.25 9.37
N ALA A 187 -10.68 -8.41 9.23
CA ALA A 187 -12.05 -8.86 9.01
C ALA A 187 -12.19 -9.64 7.70
N THR A 188 -11.64 -9.11 6.60
CA THR A 188 -11.65 -9.77 5.28
C THR A 188 -10.82 -11.05 5.29
N ALA A 189 -9.62 -11.05 5.88
CA ALA A 189 -8.77 -12.24 5.98
C ALA A 189 -9.39 -13.36 6.83
N SER A 190 -10.23 -13.02 7.82
CA SER A 190 -10.96 -14.03 8.62
C SER A 190 -12.01 -14.81 7.82
N ARG A 191 -12.43 -14.29 6.66
CA ARG A 191 -13.38 -14.91 5.73
C ARG A 191 -12.67 -15.74 4.64
N CYS A 192 -11.35 -15.66 4.58
CA CYS A 192 -10.51 -16.53 3.76
C CYS A 192 -10.17 -17.85 4.49
N ASP A 193 -9.23 -18.62 3.94
CA ASP A 193 -8.64 -19.79 4.59
C ASP A 193 -7.65 -19.43 5.71
N LEU A 194 -7.39 -20.40 6.60
CA LEU A 194 -6.51 -20.22 7.76
C LEU A 194 -5.09 -19.79 7.36
N SER A 195 -4.56 -20.33 6.26
CA SER A 195 -3.22 -19.98 5.75
C SER A 195 -3.16 -18.50 5.36
N THR A 196 -4.13 -18.02 4.59
CA THR A 196 -4.26 -16.59 4.25
C THR A 196 -4.32 -15.73 5.51
N ARG A 197 -5.15 -16.10 6.50
CA ARG A 197 -5.26 -15.36 7.77
C ARG A 197 -3.94 -15.26 8.53
N ILE A 198 -3.17 -16.34 8.59
CA ILE A 198 -1.86 -16.37 9.27
C ILE A 198 -0.85 -15.50 8.51
N ARG A 199 -0.78 -15.63 7.19
CA ARG A 199 0.14 -14.84 6.35
C ARG A 199 -0.17 -13.34 6.41
N THR A 200 -1.45 -12.96 6.37
CA THR A 200 -1.87 -11.56 6.54
C THR A 200 -1.45 -11.01 7.89
N ARG A 201 -1.58 -11.77 8.98
CA ARG A 201 -1.10 -11.35 10.30
C ARG A 201 0.42 -11.16 10.35
N ALA A 202 1.17 -12.05 9.70
CA ALA A 202 2.62 -11.91 9.60
C ALA A 202 3.01 -10.65 8.80
N LEU A 203 2.34 -10.40 7.67
CA LEU A 203 2.58 -9.22 6.83
C LEU A 203 2.30 -7.90 7.57
N LEU A 204 1.17 -7.81 8.29
CA LEU A 204 0.87 -6.61 9.07
C LEU A 204 1.88 -6.36 10.19
N ARG A 205 2.47 -7.42 10.76
CA ARG A 205 3.56 -7.29 11.75
C ARG A 205 4.87 -6.85 11.10
N SER A 206 5.26 -7.45 9.98
CA SER A 206 6.52 -7.14 9.29
C SER A 206 6.50 -5.81 8.54
N ALA A 207 5.32 -5.33 8.12
CA ALA A 207 5.19 -4.03 7.47
C ALA A 207 5.55 -2.86 8.40
N ALA A 208 5.48 -3.07 9.72
CA ALA A 208 6.05 -2.14 10.70
C ALA A 208 7.59 -2.08 10.67
N GLU A 209 8.25 -3.07 10.06
CA GLU A 209 9.72 -3.22 10.01
C GLU A 209 10.32 -2.95 8.61
N GLN A 210 9.50 -2.81 7.55
CA GLN A 210 9.97 -2.61 6.18
C GLN A 210 10.44 -1.16 5.90
N LEU A 211 11.53 -0.75 6.55
CA LEU A 211 12.27 0.49 6.28
C LEU A 211 13.38 0.33 5.22
N GLY A 212 13.83 -0.90 4.96
CA GLY A 212 15.06 -1.15 4.18
C GLY A 212 15.02 -0.76 2.69
N GLY A 213 13.84 -0.51 2.10
CA GLY A 213 13.72 -0.03 0.73
C GLY A 213 13.89 1.48 0.58
N ILE A 214 13.61 2.25 1.65
CA ILE A 214 13.66 3.72 1.63
C ILE A 214 15.10 4.19 1.66
N ASP A 215 15.98 3.53 2.43
CA ASP A 215 17.40 3.90 2.53
C ASP A 215 18.15 3.84 1.19
N ALA A 216 17.89 2.81 0.38
CA ALA A 216 18.55 2.65 -0.92
C ALA A 216 18.10 3.70 -1.93
N VAL A 217 16.81 4.04 -1.92
CA VAL A 217 16.23 5.09 -2.78
C VAL A 217 16.71 6.46 -2.32
N ALA A 218 16.67 6.70 -1.01
CA ALA A 218 17.11 7.93 -0.41
C ALA A 218 18.57 8.23 -0.72
N LYS A 219 19.44 7.22 -0.58
CA LYS A 219 20.86 7.35 -0.90
C LYS A 219 21.10 7.75 -2.35
N ARG A 220 20.35 7.18 -3.31
CA ARG A 220 20.43 7.58 -4.72
C ARG A 220 20.05 9.05 -4.91
N VAL A 221 18.95 9.50 -4.31
CA VAL A 221 18.49 10.88 -4.48
C VAL A 221 19.45 11.86 -3.78
N THR A 222 19.98 11.54 -2.60
CA THR A 222 21.03 12.38 -1.97
C THR A 222 22.30 12.42 -2.80
N ASP A 223 22.70 11.31 -3.42
CA ASP A 223 23.91 11.24 -4.24
C ASP A 223 23.76 12.00 -5.57
N GLU A 224 22.60 11.92 -6.23
CA GLU A 224 22.28 12.68 -7.44
C GLU A 224 22.18 14.18 -7.15
N PHE A 225 21.54 14.56 -6.04
CA PHE A 225 21.46 15.95 -5.63
C PHE A 225 22.85 16.52 -5.29
N ALA A 226 23.66 15.78 -4.53
CA ALA A 226 25.03 16.19 -4.23
C ALA A 226 25.90 16.31 -5.50
N ALA A 227 25.64 15.50 -6.55
CA ALA A 227 26.28 15.65 -7.85
C ALA A 227 25.87 16.95 -8.56
N SER A 228 24.58 17.30 -8.52
CA SER A 228 24.06 18.55 -9.07
C SER A 228 24.65 19.79 -8.39
N VAL A 229 24.75 19.77 -7.06
CA VAL A 229 25.39 20.85 -6.28
C VAL A 229 26.87 20.97 -6.62
N ALA A 230 27.59 19.85 -6.74
CA ALA A 230 28.99 19.84 -7.14
C ALA A 230 29.19 20.50 -8.52
N ALA A 231 28.33 20.18 -9.49
CA ALA A 231 28.40 20.71 -10.85
C ALA A 231 28.11 22.23 -10.92
N LYS A 232 27.35 22.80 -9.98
CA LYS A 232 27.09 24.25 -9.89
C LYS A 232 28.26 25.05 -9.28
N LYS A 233 29.19 24.40 -8.56
CA LYS A 233 30.35 25.06 -7.91
C LYS A 233 31.65 25.02 -8.75
N VAL A 234 31.65 24.32 -9.89
CA VAL A 234 32.75 24.32 -10.89
C VAL A 234 32.49 25.41 -11.93
#